data_AF-A0A4P6LZ44-F1
#
_entry.id   AF-A0A4P6LZ44-F1
#
_cell.length_a   1.000
_cell.length_b   1.000
_cell.length_c   1.000
_cell.angle_alpha   90.00
_cell.angle_beta   90.00
_cell.angle_gamma   90.00
#
_symmetry.space_group_name_H-M   'P 1'
#
loop_
_entity.id
_entity.type
_entity.pdbx_description
1 polymer ?
#
loop_
_entity_poly.entity_id
_entity_poly.type
_entity_poly.pdbx_seq_one_letter_code
_entity_poly.pdbx_strand_id
1 'polypeptide(L)'
;MKIEEKVTEVINDYVNSNGTSSEMNREQLYQLVTANYPMNKNSFLPADYCYNRTNEGIDFEKHVHLFARTDEGNYLILGEDYSYSGPVYYRRRGETEDSVCGIWTNGVYEAGIPIAGTTELRLNDLLSGVKTAFKTIPVTVATSGKAVLVRFQELFVCGVNVEEEVYKIYSVTSDWVDCTSYHCDSAEDGTWYYYLETIDECIGEVQRLVMFVAQKNNIQVN
;
A
#
# COMPACT_ATOMS: atom_id res chain seq x y z
N MET A 1 6.83 25.29 12.67
CA MET A 1 6.85 24.89 11.25
C MET A 1 6.98 23.40 11.14
N LYS A 2 5.99 22.76 10.50
CA LYS A 2 5.98 21.35 10.12
C LYS A 2 7.08 21.07 9.10
N ILE A 3 7.38 19.80 8.88
CA ILE A 3 8.41 19.40 7.92
C ILE A 3 7.99 19.79 6.50
N GLU A 4 6.75 19.52 6.12
CA GLU A 4 6.18 19.90 4.83
C GLU A 4 6.33 21.40 4.54
N GLU A 5 5.99 22.26 5.51
CA GLU A 5 6.14 23.72 5.43
C GLU A 5 7.60 24.13 5.18
N LYS A 6 8.57 23.50 5.88
CA LYS A 6 10.00 23.76 5.71
C LYS A 6 10.50 23.37 4.32
N VAL A 7 10.10 22.20 3.83
CA VAL A 7 10.52 21.73 2.51
C VAL A 7 9.93 22.65 1.45
N THR A 8 8.64 22.97 1.54
CA THR A 8 7.94 23.86 0.61
C THR A 8 8.61 25.23 0.52
N GLU A 9 8.89 25.87 1.66
CA GLU A 9 9.57 27.18 1.71
C GLU A 9 10.93 27.14 0.99
N VAL A 10 11.79 26.18 1.35
CA VAL A 10 13.15 26.09 0.77
C VAL A 10 13.10 25.87 -0.74
N ILE A 11 12.17 25.04 -1.21
CA ILE A 11 12.08 24.72 -2.64
C ILE A 11 11.51 25.89 -3.43
N ASN A 12 10.47 26.56 -2.94
CA ASN A 12 9.92 27.72 -3.62
C ASN A 12 10.92 28.89 -3.65
N ASP A 13 11.69 29.11 -2.57
CA ASP A 13 12.79 30.08 -2.55
C ASP A 13 13.88 29.75 -3.57
N TYR A 14 14.23 28.47 -3.69
CA TYR A 14 15.17 28.01 -4.71
C TYR A 14 14.64 28.27 -6.12
N VAL A 15 13.38 27.93 -6.40
CA VAL A 15 12.73 28.15 -7.69
C VAL A 15 12.64 29.65 -8.02
N ASN A 16 12.29 30.49 -7.06
CA ASN A 16 12.25 31.94 -7.23
C ASN A 16 13.63 32.52 -7.61
N SER A 17 14.71 31.92 -7.13
CA SER A 17 16.07 32.40 -7.35
C SER A 17 16.74 31.81 -8.59
N ASN A 18 16.39 30.57 -8.98
CA ASN A 18 17.11 29.79 -9.99
C ASN A 18 16.24 29.34 -11.17
N GLY A 19 14.92 29.56 -11.08
CA GLY A 19 13.94 29.00 -12.01
C GLY A 19 13.64 27.52 -11.74
N THR A 20 12.76 26.97 -12.56
CA THR A 20 12.30 25.58 -12.49
C THR A 20 13.17 24.64 -13.32
N SER A 21 12.99 23.33 -13.16
CA SER A 21 13.61 22.26 -13.94
C SER A 21 15.12 22.10 -13.74
N SER A 22 15.68 22.63 -12.65
CA SER A 22 17.00 22.21 -12.19
C SER A 22 16.93 20.75 -11.74
N GLU A 23 17.93 19.95 -12.11
CA GLU A 23 17.99 18.54 -11.73
C GLU A 23 18.90 18.34 -10.51
N MET A 24 18.42 17.59 -9.52
CA MET A 24 19.18 17.21 -8.34
C MET A 24 19.03 15.73 -8.03
N ASN A 25 20.13 15.10 -7.61
CA ASN A 25 20.02 13.80 -6.97
C ASN A 25 19.50 13.97 -5.52
N ARG A 26 19.12 12.84 -4.91
CA ARG A 26 18.55 12.82 -3.55
C ARG A 26 19.46 13.46 -2.49
N GLU A 27 20.77 13.27 -2.58
CA GLU A 27 21.71 13.81 -1.59
C GLU A 27 21.84 15.34 -1.71
N GLN A 28 21.88 15.88 -2.93
CA GLN A 28 21.87 17.33 -3.17
C GLN A 28 20.59 17.97 -2.66
N LEU A 29 19.44 17.32 -2.88
CA LEU A 29 18.15 17.81 -2.39
C LEU A 29 18.11 17.84 -0.85
N TYR A 30 18.61 16.79 -0.19
CA TYR A 30 18.72 16.80 1.27
C TYR A 30 19.65 17.89 1.78
N GLN A 31 20.78 18.12 1.11
CA GLN A 31 21.71 19.19 1.47
C GLN A 31 21.07 20.57 1.32
N LEU A 32 20.31 20.81 0.23
CA LEU A 32 19.58 22.06 0.02
C LEU A 32 18.61 22.37 1.17
N VAL A 33 17.79 21.38 1.57
CA VAL A 33 16.82 21.54 2.66
C VAL A 33 17.52 21.71 4.01
N THR A 34 18.51 20.84 4.30
CA THR A 34 19.17 20.83 5.61
C THR A 34 20.13 22.00 5.84
N ALA A 35 20.59 22.68 4.78
CA ALA A 35 21.37 23.91 4.88
C ALA A 35 20.54 25.08 5.44
N ASN A 36 19.24 25.12 5.13
CA ASN A 36 18.31 26.14 5.61
C ASN A 36 17.65 25.73 6.94
N TYR A 37 17.29 24.45 7.05
CA TYR A 37 16.65 23.90 8.25
C TYR A 37 17.34 22.60 8.68
N PRO A 38 18.19 22.63 9.72
CA PRO A 38 18.82 21.42 10.25
C PRO A 38 17.76 20.39 10.66
N MET A 39 17.69 19.28 9.93
CA MET A 39 16.71 18.22 10.15
C MET A 39 17.27 16.85 9.75
N ASN A 40 16.66 15.79 10.29
CA ASN A 40 17.02 14.43 9.93
C ASN A 40 16.52 14.14 8.50
N LYS A 41 17.42 13.62 7.65
CA LYS A 41 17.11 13.25 6.26
C LYS A 41 15.98 12.22 6.15
N ASN A 42 15.81 11.38 7.17
CA ASN A 42 14.73 10.39 7.22
C ASN A 42 13.37 10.99 7.60
N SER A 43 13.31 12.29 7.92
CA SER A 43 12.06 12.94 8.31
C SER A 43 11.21 13.40 7.12
N PHE A 44 11.74 13.31 5.88
CA PHE A 44 10.93 13.45 4.67
C PHE A 44 11.48 12.59 3.53
N LEU A 45 10.61 12.09 2.67
CA LEU A 45 11.00 11.38 1.46
C LEU A 45 10.68 12.27 0.25
N PRO A 46 11.65 12.61 -0.62
CA PRO A 46 11.38 13.45 -1.80
C PRO A 46 10.29 12.91 -2.73
N ALA A 47 10.14 11.59 -2.79
CA ALA A 47 9.10 10.94 -3.59
C ALA A 47 7.68 11.30 -3.14
N ASP A 48 7.49 11.68 -1.87
CA ASP A 48 6.21 12.10 -1.30
C ASP A 48 5.73 13.45 -1.87
N TYR A 49 6.67 14.26 -2.36
CA TYR A 49 6.45 15.62 -2.86
C TYR A 49 6.50 15.66 -4.40
N CYS A 50 6.38 14.51 -5.08
CA CYS A 50 6.48 14.47 -6.54
C CYS A 50 5.10 14.70 -7.20
N TYR A 51 5.08 15.44 -8.31
CA TYR A 51 3.91 15.52 -9.19
C TYR A 51 3.64 14.19 -9.90
N ASN A 52 4.68 13.44 -10.25
CA ASN A 52 4.57 12.25 -11.10
C ASN A 52 4.71 10.93 -10.35
N ARG A 53 4.76 10.95 -9.02
CA ARG A 53 4.86 9.73 -8.21
C ARG A 53 4.16 9.91 -6.87
N THR A 54 3.44 8.88 -6.45
CA THR A 54 2.86 8.79 -5.10
C THR A 54 3.41 7.57 -4.35
N ASN A 55 3.27 7.56 -3.04
CA ASN A 55 3.67 6.49 -2.14
C ASN A 55 2.49 6.08 -1.23
N GLU A 56 2.63 4.92 -0.61
CA GLU A 56 1.67 4.43 0.37
C GLU A 56 1.62 5.35 1.60
N GLY A 57 0.41 5.65 2.07
CA GLY A 57 0.19 6.50 3.26
C GLY A 57 0.11 8.01 2.98
N ILE A 58 0.08 8.43 1.72
CA ILE A 58 -0.06 9.85 1.34
C ILE A 58 -1.40 10.10 0.66
N ASP A 59 -2.11 11.11 1.16
CA ASP A 59 -3.25 11.71 0.48
C ASP A 59 -2.74 12.58 -0.67
N PHE A 60 -2.47 11.94 -1.81
CA PHE A 60 -1.79 12.56 -2.95
C PHE A 60 -2.47 13.84 -3.43
N GLU A 61 -3.80 13.87 -3.47
CA GLU A 61 -4.56 15.05 -3.94
C GLU A 61 -4.42 16.26 -3.01
N LYS A 62 -4.16 16.03 -1.72
CA LYS A 62 -4.05 17.09 -0.71
C LYS A 62 -2.61 17.45 -0.37
N HIS A 63 -1.67 16.57 -0.65
CA HIS A 63 -0.27 16.78 -0.35
C HIS A 63 0.35 17.81 -1.33
N VAL A 64 1.34 18.55 -0.86
CA VAL A 64 2.07 19.50 -1.72
C VAL A 64 2.96 18.76 -2.72
N HIS A 65 3.06 19.29 -3.95
CA HIS A 65 3.94 18.77 -4.99
C HIS A 65 4.97 19.82 -5.39
N LEU A 66 6.24 19.41 -5.39
CA LEU A 66 7.40 20.28 -5.56
C LEU A 66 8.38 19.76 -6.61
N PHE A 67 8.33 18.46 -6.92
CA PHE A 67 9.33 17.78 -7.75
C PHE A 67 8.71 16.94 -8.86
N ALA A 68 9.50 16.59 -9.88
CA ALA A 68 9.21 15.46 -10.75
C ALA A 68 10.40 14.49 -10.75
N ARG A 69 10.16 13.20 -10.54
CA ARG A 69 11.21 12.18 -10.54
C ARG A 69 11.54 11.75 -11.97
N THR A 70 12.81 11.71 -12.33
CA THR A 70 13.29 11.23 -13.65
C THR A 70 13.48 9.71 -13.65
N ASP A 71 13.65 9.13 -14.84
CA ASP A 71 13.88 7.70 -15.02
C ASP A 71 15.22 7.24 -14.41
N GLU A 72 16.21 8.13 -14.38
CA GLU A 72 17.50 7.92 -13.71
C GLU A 72 17.39 7.99 -12.17
N GLY A 73 16.22 8.35 -11.65
CA GLY A 73 15.95 8.44 -10.22
C GLY A 73 16.36 9.78 -9.59
N ASN A 74 16.66 10.80 -10.39
CA ASN A 74 16.89 12.17 -9.95
C ASN A 74 15.56 12.94 -9.84
N TYR A 75 15.63 14.19 -9.39
CA TYR A 75 14.47 15.05 -9.16
C TYR A 75 14.64 16.38 -9.90
N LEU A 76 13.68 16.69 -10.76
CA LEU A 76 13.49 18.03 -11.30
C LEU A 76 12.80 18.90 -10.24
N ILE A 77 13.37 20.06 -9.94
CA ILE A 77 12.84 21.01 -8.96
C ILE A 77 11.84 21.93 -9.67
N LEU A 78 10.56 21.87 -9.29
CA LEU A 78 9.46 22.54 -9.98
C LEU A 78 8.79 23.62 -9.12
N GLY A 79 8.69 23.38 -7.81
CA GLY A 79 7.96 24.26 -6.88
C GLY A 79 6.46 23.96 -6.83
N GLU A 80 5.78 24.63 -5.92
CA GLU A 80 4.32 24.57 -5.81
C GLU A 80 3.64 25.22 -7.02
N ASP A 81 2.40 24.80 -7.30
CA ASP A 81 1.55 25.33 -8.40
C ASP A 81 2.16 25.26 -9.81
N TYR A 82 3.22 24.47 -10.01
CA TYR A 82 3.80 24.24 -11.33
C TYR A 82 2.76 23.56 -12.23
N SER A 83 2.58 24.08 -13.45
CA SER A 83 1.62 23.55 -14.44
C SER A 83 2.08 22.23 -15.07
N TYR A 84 2.33 21.22 -14.23
CA TYR A 84 2.81 19.90 -14.62
C TYR A 84 1.81 19.22 -15.56
N SER A 85 2.33 18.45 -16.51
CA SER A 85 1.54 17.55 -17.35
C SER A 85 2.24 16.21 -17.45
N GLY A 86 1.54 15.14 -17.13
CA GLY A 86 2.10 13.79 -17.15
C GLY A 86 1.38 12.82 -16.24
N PRO A 87 1.61 11.51 -16.44
CA PRO A 87 1.05 10.47 -15.58
C PRO A 87 1.64 10.50 -14.17
N VAL A 88 0.85 10.04 -13.21
CA VAL A 88 1.28 9.79 -11.83
C VAL A 88 1.46 8.29 -11.63
N TYR A 89 2.63 7.91 -11.14
CA TYR A 89 3.01 6.52 -10.94
C TYR A 89 2.96 6.12 -9.47
N TYR A 90 2.57 4.87 -9.23
CA TYR A 90 2.66 4.21 -7.93
C TYR A 90 3.27 2.82 -8.12
N ARG A 91 4.13 2.40 -7.20
CA ARG A 91 4.68 1.05 -7.16
C ARG A 91 4.54 0.49 -5.77
N ARG A 92 3.87 -0.65 -5.66
CA ARG A 92 3.74 -1.30 -4.36
C ARG A 92 5.04 -1.93 -3.95
N ARG A 93 5.21 -2.09 -2.64
CA ARG A 93 6.33 -2.84 -2.09
C ARG A 93 6.28 -4.27 -2.63
N GLY A 94 7.38 -4.70 -3.27
CA GLY A 94 7.52 -6.04 -3.85
C GLY A 94 7.22 -6.11 -5.35
N GLU A 95 6.59 -5.08 -5.94
CA GLU A 95 6.38 -5.01 -7.39
C GLU A 95 7.63 -4.50 -8.13
N THR A 96 7.77 -4.94 -9.38
CA THR A 96 8.86 -4.50 -10.27
C THR A 96 8.41 -3.44 -11.28
N GLU A 97 7.10 -3.25 -11.45
CA GLU A 97 6.50 -2.36 -12.45
C GLU A 97 5.70 -1.24 -11.78
N ASP A 98 5.63 -0.06 -12.41
CA ASP A 98 4.81 1.05 -11.94
C ASP A 98 3.38 0.93 -12.50
N SER A 99 2.38 1.22 -11.68
CA SER A 99 0.99 1.45 -12.08
C SER A 99 0.72 2.94 -12.26
N VAL A 100 -0.11 3.31 -13.24
CA VAL A 100 -0.58 4.69 -13.42
C VAL A 100 -1.84 4.91 -12.57
N CYS A 101 -1.79 5.85 -11.62
CA CYS A 101 -2.91 6.16 -10.72
C CYS A 101 -3.59 7.51 -11.01
N GLY A 102 -3.07 8.29 -11.96
CA GLY A 102 -3.73 9.50 -12.42
C GLY A 102 -2.92 10.26 -13.45
N ILE A 103 -3.41 11.43 -13.83
CA ILE A 103 -2.77 12.27 -14.83
C ILE A 103 -2.91 13.74 -14.45
N TRP A 104 -1.82 14.49 -14.61
CA TRP A 104 -1.85 15.93 -14.61
C TRP A 104 -2.01 16.46 -16.02
N THR A 105 -2.89 17.45 -16.19
CA THR A 105 -3.05 18.21 -17.42
C THR A 105 -2.98 19.70 -17.09
N ASN A 106 -1.88 20.36 -17.46
CA ASN A 106 -1.64 21.78 -17.21
C ASN A 106 -1.87 22.22 -15.75
N GLY A 107 -1.35 21.45 -14.79
CA GLY A 107 -1.50 21.74 -13.35
C GLY A 107 -2.85 21.33 -12.75
N VAL A 108 -3.73 20.69 -13.52
CA VAL A 108 -4.96 20.10 -13.00
C VAL A 108 -4.78 18.60 -12.90
N TYR A 109 -4.90 18.06 -11.69
CA TYR A 109 -4.86 16.62 -11.45
C TYR A 109 -6.23 15.99 -11.67
N GLU A 110 -6.25 14.92 -12.45
CA GLU A 110 -7.37 14.01 -12.56
C GLU A 110 -6.91 12.65 -12.02
N ALA A 111 -7.52 12.22 -10.92
CA ALA A 111 -7.34 10.86 -10.44
C ALA A 111 -7.79 9.90 -11.54
N GLY A 112 -6.91 8.99 -11.94
CA GLY A 112 -7.32 7.83 -12.71
C GLY A 112 -8.18 7.00 -11.77
N ILE A 113 -9.30 6.46 -12.26
CA ILE A 113 -10.10 5.49 -11.49
C ILE A 113 -9.11 4.55 -10.79
N PRO A 114 -9.17 4.38 -9.44
CA PRO A 114 -8.37 3.37 -8.77
C PRO A 114 -8.62 2.09 -9.53
N ILE A 115 -7.62 1.62 -10.29
CA ILE A 115 -7.87 0.69 -11.40
C ILE A 115 -8.68 -0.45 -10.79
N ALA A 116 -9.76 -0.90 -11.44
CA ALA A 116 -10.44 -2.13 -11.03
C ALA A 116 -9.44 -3.31 -10.87
N GLY A 117 -8.26 -3.19 -11.46
CA GLY A 117 -7.08 -4.03 -11.29
C GLY A 117 -6.37 -3.92 -9.94
N THR A 118 -6.55 -2.88 -9.13
CA THR A 118 -5.84 -2.73 -7.84
C THR A 118 -6.32 -3.76 -6.81
N THR A 119 -7.65 -3.95 -6.73
CA THR A 119 -8.27 -5.01 -5.91
C THR A 119 -8.02 -6.38 -6.52
N GLU A 120 -8.06 -6.49 -7.86
CA GLU A 120 -7.79 -7.76 -8.56
C GLU A 120 -6.34 -8.22 -8.40
N LEU A 121 -5.37 -7.31 -8.46
CA LEU A 121 -3.96 -7.55 -8.15
C LEU A 121 -3.80 -7.98 -6.70
N ARG A 122 -4.37 -7.25 -5.73
CA ARG A 122 -4.34 -7.66 -4.31
C ARG A 122 -4.96 -9.04 -4.09
N LEU A 123 -6.05 -9.36 -4.82
CA LEU A 123 -6.69 -10.67 -4.77
C LEU A 123 -5.77 -11.77 -5.33
N ASN A 124 -5.11 -11.51 -6.46
CA ASN A 124 -4.18 -12.43 -7.09
C ASN A 124 -2.91 -12.65 -6.26
N ASP A 125 -2.37 -11.58 -5.68
CA ASP A 125 -1.20 -11.64 -4.79
C ASP A 125 -1.54 -12.41 -3.52
N LEU A 126 -2.69 -12.14 -2.90
CA LEU A 126 -3.15 -12.89 -1.73
C LEU A 126 -3.38 -14.37 -2.07
N LEU A 127 -4.05 -14.66 -3.18
CA LEU A 127 -4.25 -16.03 -3.67
C LEU A 127 -2.91 -16.76 -3.85
N SER A 128 -1.94 -16.11 -4.49
CA SER A 128 -0.60 -16.67 -4.73
C SER A 128 0.18 -16.87 -3.42
N GLY A 129 0.16 -15.87 -2.54
CA GLY A 129 0.83 -15.90 -1.24
C GLY A 129 0.28 -17.01 -0.34
N VAL A 130 -1.04 -17.14 -0.23
CA VAL A 130 -1.69 -18.21 0.54
C VAL A 130 -1.39 -19.57 -0.08
N LYS A 131 -1.48 -19.75 -1.40
CA LYS A 131 -1.10 -21.02 -2.07
C LYS A 131 0.35 -21.41 -1.79
N THR A 132 1.25 -20.44 -1.81
CA THR A 132 2.68 -20.66 -1.56
C THR A 132 2.91 -21.05 -0.10
N ALA A 133 2.25 -20.36 0.85
CA ALA A 133 2.34 -20.62 2.29
C ALA A 133 1.89 -22.04 2.68
N PHE A 134 0.98 -22.65 1.92
CA PHE A 134 0.47 -24.01 2.17
C PHE A 134 0.92 -25.04 1.13
N LYS A 135 2.00 -24.81 0.39
CA LYS A 135 2.45 -25.70 -0.68
C LYS A 135 2.62 -27.17 -0.27
N THR A 136 2.91 -27.42 1.01
CA THR A 136 3.13 -28.78 1.56
C THR A 136 1.95 -29.32 2.37
N ILE A 137 0.91 -28.50 2.59
CA ILE A 137 -0.23 -28.82 3.46
C ILE A 137 -1.47 -29.02 2.56
N PRO A 138 -2.39 -29.96 2.85
CA PRO A 138 -3.59 -30.21 2.03
C PRO A 138 -4.67 -29.13 2.21
N VAL A 139 -4.33 -27.89 1.85
CA VAL A 139 -5.22 -26.74 1.79
C VAL A 139 -5.63 -26.49 0.35
N THR A 140 -6.93 -26.35 0.13
CA THR A 140 -7.49 -25.85 -1.14
C THR A 140 -7.73 -24.36 -1.01
N VAL A 141 -7.18 -23.59 -1.96
CA VAL A 141 -7.33 -22.14 -2.03
C VAL A 141 -7.99 -21.77 -3.35
N ALA A 142 -9.13 -21.08 -3.29
CA ALA A 142 -9.91 -20.66 -4.44
C ALA A 142 -10.33 -19.20 -4.31
N THR A 143 -10.88 -18.62 -5.39
CA THR A 143 -11.47 -17.28 -5.36
C THR A 143 -12.97 -17.34 -5.58
N SER A 144 -13.69 -16.38 -4.98
CA SER A 144 -15.12 -16.16 -5.22
C SER A 144 -15.41 -14.67 -5.12
N GLY A 145 -15.69 -14.02 -6.24
CA GLY A 145 -15.78 -12.56 -6.30
C GLY A 145 -14.46 -11.91 -5.86
N LYS A 146 -14.53 -11.01 -4.88
CA LYS A 146 -13.35 -10.34 -4.29
C LYS A 146 -12.77 -11.08 -3.08
N ALA A 147 -13.07 -12.37 -2.92
CA ALA A 147 -12.66 -13.16 -1.77
C ALA A 147 -11.67 -14.28 -2.14
N VAL A 148 -10.65 -14.49 -1.30
CA VAL A 148 -9.88 -15.74 -1.27
C VAL A 148 -10.52 -16.68 -0.25
N LEU A 149 -10.90 -17.88 -0.68
CA LEU A 149 -11.51 -18.91 0.16
C LEU A 149 -10.49 -19.99 0.49
N VAL A 150 -10.39 -20.33 1.77
CA VAL A 150 -9.41 -21.30 2.27
C VAL A 150 -10.15 -22.48 2.90
N ARG A 151 -9.86 -23.67 2.39
CA ARG A 151 -10.39 -24.93 2.90
C ARG A 151 -9.25 -25.86 3.28
N PHE A 152 -9.37 -26.52 4.41
CA PHE A 152 -8.48 -27.59 4.79
C PHE A 152 -9.22 -28.91 4.56
N GLN A 153 -8.78 -29.69 3.56
CA GLN A 153 -9.59 -30.76 2.99
C GLN A 153 -10.97 -30.22 2.55
N GLU A 154 -12.07 -30.80 3.03
CA GLU A 154 -13.45 -30.35 2.73
C GLU A 154 -13.94 -29.23 3.67
N LEU A 155 -13.22 -28.99 4.77
CA LEU A 155 -13.65 -28.06 5.82
C LEU A 155 -13.35 -26.61 5.43
N PHE A 156 -14.37 -25.75 5.47
CA PHE A 156 -14.17 -24.31 5.32
C PHE A 156 -13.48 -23.73 6.55
N VAL A 157 -12.32 -23.10 6.34
CA VAL A 157 -11.53 -22.48 7.41
C VAL A 157 -11.88 -21.01 7.51
N CYS A 158 -11.68 -20.26 6.42
CA CYS A 158 -11.96 -18.84 6.37
C CYS A 158 -12.13 -18.35 4.93
N GLY A 159 -12.70 -17.15 4.82
CA GLY A 159 -12.63 -16.33 3.62
C GLY A 159 -11.93 -15.01 3.93
N VAL A 160 -11.25 -14.45 2.94
CA VAL A 160 -10.62 -13.15 3.02
C VAL A 160 -11.16 -12.27 1.91
N ASN A 161 -11.99 -11.29 2.25
CA ASN A 161 -12.42 -10.26 1.30
C ASN A 161 -11.31 -9.22 1.15
N VAL A 162 -10.98 -8.92 -0.11
CA VAL A 162 -10.02 -7.88 -0.46
C VAL A 162 -10.78 -6.58 -0.71
N GLU A 163 -10.54 -5.59 0.13
CA GLU A 163 -11.12 -4.26 0.03
C GLU A 163 -10.06 -3.26 -0.48
N GLU A 164 -10.37 -1.96 -0.59
CA GLU A 164 -9.45 -0.98 -1.21
C GLU A 164 -8.20 -0.73 -0.36
N GLU A 165 -8.34 -0.75 0.97
CA GLU A 165 -7.25 -0.45 1.91
C GLU A 165 -6.96 -1.62 2.85
N VAL A 166 -7.93 -2.48 3.13
CA VAL A 166 -7.81 -3.57 4.12
C VAL A 166 -8.18 -4.94 3.56
N TYR A 167 -7.81 -5.98 4.32
CA TYR A 167 -8.25 -7.36 4.14
C TYR A 167 -9.21 -7.71 5.26
N LYS A 168 -10.42 -8.13 4.92
CA LYS A 168 -11.43 -8.58 5.88
C LYS A 168 -11.44 -10.09 5.94
N ILE A 169 -10.94 -10.66 7.04
CA ILE A 169 -11.02 -12.10 7.30
C ILE A 169 -12.33 -12.43 7.99
N TYR A 170 -12.98 -13.52 7.57
CA TYR A 170 -14.16 -14.07 8.24
C TYR A 170 -14.11 -15.59 8.33
N SER A 171 -14.73 -16.14 9.38
CA SER A 171 -14.88 -17.59 9.58
C SER A 171 -16.17 -17.91 10.32
N VAL A 172 -16.60 -19.17 10.23
CA VAL A 172 -17.72 -19.73 10.99
C VAL A 172 -17.30 -20.32 12.35
N THR A 173 -16.00 -20.45 12.62
CA THR A 173 -15.51 -21.07 13.87
C THR A 173 -15.40 -20.02 14.97
N SER A 174 -16.41 -19.90 15.83
CA SER A 174 -16.48 -18.90 16.92
C SER A 174 -15.28 -18.89 17.87
N ASP A 175 -14.70 -20.06 18.14
CA ASP A 175 -13.68 -20.24 19.17
C ASP A 175 -12.34 -19.56 18.82
N TRP A 176 -12.16 -19.16 17.57
CA TRP A 176 -10.98 -18.42 17.16
C TRP A 176 -10.96 -16.99 17.70
N VAL A 177 -12.13 -16.40 17.95
CA VAL A 177 -12.25 -15.02 18.48
C VAL A 177 -11.47 -14.87 19.79
N ASP A 178 -11.45 -15.91 20.63
CA ASP A 178 -10.72 -15.94 21.89
C ASP A 178 -9.20 -16.15 21.73
N CYS A 179 -8.75 -16.53 20.52
CA CYS A 179 -7.36 -16.86 20.22
C CYS A 179 -6.61 -15.72 19.50
N THR A 180 -7.34 -14.83 18.84
CA THR A 180 -6.74 -13.75 18.06
C THR A 180 -6.59 -12.47 18.91
N SER A 181 -5.57 -11.69 18.59
CA SER A 181 -5.33 -10.38 19.21
C SER A 181 -6.05 -9.24 18.48
N TYR A 182 -6.65 -9.53 17.32
CA TYR A 182 -7.36 -8.54 16.53
C TYR A 182 -8.76 -8.29 17.09
N HIS A 183 -9.24 -7.05 16.96
CA HIS A 183 -10.61 -6.72 17.32
C HIS A 183 -11.58 -7.42 16.37
N CYS A 184 -12.45 -8.26 16.94
CA CYS A 184 -13.42 -9.05 16.20
C CYS A 184 -14.83 -8.45 16.31
N ASP A 185 -15.48 -8.31 15.17
CA ASP A 185 -16.91 -8.02 15.04
C ASP A 185 -17.68 -9.29 14.68
N SER A 186 -19.01 -9.23 14.76
CA SER A 186 -19.89 -10.33 14.37
C SER A 186 -21.06 -9.84 13.50
N ALA A 187 -21.42 -10.66 12.51
CA ALA A 187 -22.62 -10.49 11.69
C ALA A 187 -23.83 -11.17 12.36
N GLU A 188 -25.03 -10.83 11.88
CA GLU A 188 -26.30 -11.38 12.41
C GLU A 188 -26.41 -12.91 12.31
N ASP A 189 -25.69 -13.52 11.36
CA ASP A 189 -25.66 -14.97 11.15
C ASP A 189 -24.63 -15.71 12.03
N GLY A 190 -23.93 -14.98 12.91
CA GLY A 190 -22.90 -15.54 13.79
C GLY A 190 -21.52 -15.66 13.15
N THR A 191 -21.36 -15.27 11.88
CA THR A 191 -20.04 -15.13 11.25
C THR A 191 -19.28 -14.00 11.92
N TRP A 192 -18.08 -14.26 12.39
CA TRP A 192 -17.21 -13.23 12.95
C TRP A 192 -16.17 -12.79 11.92
N TYR A 193 -15.73 -11.55 12.03
CA TYR A 193 -14.75 -10.96 11.11
C TYR A 193 -13.89 -9.88 11.77
N TYR A 194 -12.79 -9.55 11.10
CA TYR A 194 -11.81 -8.56 11.53
C TYR A 194 -10.96 -8.12 10.33
N TYR A 195 -10.24 -7.01 10.50
CA TYR A 195 -9.48 -6.37 9.43
C TYR A 195 -7.98 -6.46 9.67
N LEU A 196 -7.24 -6.62 8.57
CA LEU A 196 -5.78 -6.55 8.54
C LEU A 196 -5.36 -5.58 7.44
N GLU A 197 -4.28 -4.86 7.67
CA GLU A 197 -3.84 -3.78 6.77
C GLU A 197 -2.92 -4.34 5.68
N THR A 198 -2.12 -5.35 6.00
CA THR A 198 -1.11 -5.89 5.07
C THR A 198 -1.40 -7.33 4.62
N ILE A 199 -0.86 -7.66 3.44
CA ILE A 199 -0.94 -9.02 2.89
C ILE A 199 -0.19 -10.05 3.75
N ASP A 200 0.95 -9.67 4.33
CA ASP A 200 1.78 -10.56 5.15
C ASP A 200 1.08 -10.91 6.47
N GLU A 201 0.46 -9.93 7.12
CA GLU A 201 -0.41 -10.17 8.28
C GLU A 201 -1.55 -11.11 7.91
N CYS A 202 -2.20 -10.89 6.76
CA CYS A 202 -3.28 -11.73 6.30
C CYS A 202 -2.83 -13.18 6.08
N ILE A 203 -1.70 -13.41 5.40
CA ILE A 203 -1.17 -14.75 5.15
C ILE A 203 -0.82 -15.43 6.47
N GLY A 204 -0.11 -14.73 7.36
CA GLY A 204 0.24 -15.25 8.68
C GLY A 204 -1.00 -15.65 9.48
N GLU A 205 -2.05 -14.84 9.41
CA GLU A 205 -3.30 -15.11 10.12
C GLU A 205 -4.05 -16.31 9.59
N VAL A 206 -4.13 -16.46 8.27
CA VAL A 206 -4.70 -17.65 7.63
C VAL A 206 -3.91 -18.91 8.04
N GLN A 207 -2.58 -18.83 8.14
CA GLN A 207 -1.75 -19.94 8.66
C GLN A 207 -2.14 -20.32 10.08
N ARG A 208 -2.29 -19.35 10.99
CA ARG A 208 -2.69 -19.67 12.37
C ARG A 208 -4.09 -20.28 12.44
N LEU A 209 -5.05 -19.77 11.66
CA LEU A 209 -6.40 -20.31 11.54
C LEU A 209 -6.43 -21.76 11.04
N VAL A 210 -5.69 -22.07 9.96
CA VAL A 210 -5.61 -23.44 9.43
C VAL A 210 -5.02 -24.39 10.47
N MET A 211 -3.95 -23.99 11.16
CA MET A 211 -3.33 -24.82 12.19
C MET A 211 -4.27 -25.06 13.38
N PHE A 212 -4.99 -24.03 13.82
CA PHE A 212 -5.99 -24.15 14.88
C PHE A 212 -7.10 -25.14 14.52
N VAL A 213 -7.64 -25.01 13.30
CA VAL A 213 -8.68 -25.91 12.81
C VAL A 213 -8.17 -27.34 12.66
N ALA A 214 -6.94 -27.54 12.17
CA ALA A 214 -6.34 -28.87 12.07
C ALA A 214 -6.16 -29.53 13.44
N GLN A 215 -5.66 -28.79 14.44
CA GLN A 215 -5.50 -29.26 15.81
C GLN A 215 -6.85 -29.63 16.45
N LYS A 216 -7.86 -28.77 16.32
CA LYS A 216 -9.19 -29.00 16.89
C LYS A 216 -9.84 -30.27 16.36
N ASN A 217 -9.58 -30.61 15.10
CA ASN A 217 -10.15 -31.79 14.45
C ASN A 217 -9.24 -33.04 14.53
N ASN A 218 -8.15 -33.00 15.32
CA ASN A 218 -7.15 -34.08 15.41
C ASN A 218 -6.60 -34.54 14.05
N ILE A 219 -6.50 -33.63 13.08
CA ILE A 219 -6.01 -33.95 11.74
C ILE A 219 -4.50 -33.74 11.71
N GLN A 220 -3.73 -34.78 11.35
CA GLN A 220 -2.28 -34.66 11.18
C GLN A 220 -1.95 -33.73 10.00
N VAL A 221 -1.22 -32.66 10.30
CA VAL A 221 -0.56 -31.82 9.30
C VAL A 221 0.84 -32.41 9.11
N ASN A 222 1.05 -33.17 8.03
CA ASN A 222 2.37 -33.67 7.65
C ASN A 222 3.13 -32.65 6.82
#